data_AF-A0A147HQT3-F1
#
_entry.id   AF-A0A147HQT3-F1
#
_cell.length_a   1.000
_cell.length_b   1.000
_cell.length_c   1.000
_cell.angle_alpha   90.00
_cell.angle_beta   90.00
_cell.angle_gamma   90.00
#
_symmetry.space_group_name_H-M   'P 1'
#
loop_
_entity.id
_entity.type
_entity.pdbx_description
1 polymer ?
#
loop_
_entity_poly.entity_id
_entity_poly.type
_entity_poly.pdbx_seq_one_letter_code
_entity_poly.pdbx_strand_id
1 'polypeptide(L)'
;LGLSLLQTLAVIVVGNLFGAALFAAFCLMGHRTGVPQMVLGRLAFGRRGAYLPALAQVLMPMGWVAINTWIVLDLCMAALERMGIGGGVELQYAIAVLVMLFQVGIAAWGFNAIKVFERYTMPVILLIMAVMTALAFLRVDIKWQSAAVTGMPAFAAATQLMTAIGIGWGLSWLTYASDYTRFPRPSLGAAKVFRATFLGMFAPTVWLAFLGAAIASAGAGSDPSKLIIAAFGTIALPVLLVLLHGPIATNIVVIYSAALSSLALDLRRPRWVISVASGLIASAILY
;
A
#
# COMPACT_ATOMS: atom_id res chain seq x y z
N LEU A 1 0.32 7.47 19.81
CA LEU A 1 -0.88 8.33 19.96
C LEU A 1 -1.48 8.31 21.37
N GLY A 2 -1.12 7.35 22.24
CA GLY A 2 -1.55 7.35 23.65
C GLY A 2 -2.95 6.78 23.90
N LEU A 3 -3.67 6.36 22.85
CA LEU A 3 -4.90 5.58 22.98
C LEU A 3 -4.60 4.17 23.48
N SER A 4 -5.56 3.55 24.17
CA SER A 4 -5.47 2.11 24.44
C SER A 4 -5.58 1.31 23.14
N LEU A 5 -5.13 0.06 23.17
CA LEU A 5 -5.21 -0.83 22.02
C LEU A 5 -6.68 -1.09 21.62
N LEU A 6 -7.59 -1.20 22.60
CA LEU A 6 -9.03 -1.36 22.34
C LEU A 6 -9.64 -0.14 21.65
N GLN A 7 -9.29 1.08 22.09
CA GLN A 7 -9.75 2.31 21.43
C GLN A 7 -9.20 2.40 20.00
N THR A 8 -7.91 2.09 19.83
CA THR A 8 -7.22 2.06 18.54
C THR A 8 -7.91 1.07 17.58
N LEU A 9 -8.22 -0.14 18.07
CA LEU A 9 -8.95 -1.16 17.33
C LEU A 9 -10.34 -0.70 16.89
N ALA A 10 -11.12 -0.12 17.81
CA ALA A 10 -12.46 0.37 17.49
C ALA A 10 -12.41 1.42 16.38
N VAL A 11 -11.48 2.36 16.46
CA VAL A 11 -11.27 3.40 15.43
C VAL A 11 -10.87 2.79 14.10
N ILE A 12 -9.92 1.84 14.09
CA ILE A 12 -9.45 1.17 12.87
C ILE A 12 -10.60 0.42 12.20
N VAL A 13 -11.35 -0.39 12.96
CA VAL A 13 -12.46 -1.21 12.44
C VAL A 13 -13.56 -0.34 11.88
N VAL A 14 -14.03 0.64 12.66
CA VAL A 14 -15.12 1.52 12.24
C VAL A 14 -14.69 2.36 11.03
N GLY A 15 -13.51 2.96 11.08
CA GLY A 15 -13.00 3.78 9.99
C GLY A 15 -12.82 3.01 8.69
N ASN A 16 -12.21 1.83 8.75
CA ASN A 16 -12.01 1.00 7.58
C ASN A 16 -13.32 0.42 7.06
N LEU A 17 -14.33 0.21 7.90
CA LEU A 17 -15.66 -0.20 7.44
C LEU A 17 -16.21 0.82 6.44
N PHE A 18 -16.16 2.11 6.80
CA PHE A 18 -16.61 3.19 5.91
C PHE A 18 -15.68 3.40 4.72
N GLY A 19 -14.36 3.44 4.95
CA GLY A 19 -13.36 3.63 3.89
C GLY A 19 -13.42 2.52 2.83
N ALA A 20 -13.46 1.26 3.25
CA ALA A 20 -13.54 0.12 2.36
C ALA A 20 -14.89 0.02 1.65
N ALA A 21 -16.01 0.39 2.31
CA ALA A 21 -17.33 0.42 1.68
C ALA A 21 -17.38 1.47 0.56
N LEU A 22 -16.83 2.66 0.81
CA LEU A 22 -16.76 3.72 -0.20
C LEU A 22 -15.85 3.32 -1.37
N PHE A 23 -14.70 2.73 -1.07
CA PHE A 23 -13.81 2.16 -2.09
C PHE A 23 -14.49 1.09 -2.94
N ALA A 24 -15.20 0.15 -2.31
CA ALA A 24 -15.94 -0.89 -2.99
C ALA A 24 -17.10 -0.33 -3.84
N ALA A 25 -17.74 0.76 -3.43
CA ALA A 25 -18.76 1.44 -4.24
C ALA A 25 -18.15 2.04 -5.51
N PHE A 26 -16.99 2.68 -5.42
CA PHE A 26 -16.26 3.22 -6.58
C PHE A 26 -15.78 2.11 -7.53
N CYS A 27 -15.37 0.97 -6.98
CA CYS A 27 -15.01 -0.21 -7.74
C CYS A 27 -16.14 -0.70 -8.67
N LEU A 28 -17.41 -0.53 -8.28
CA LEU A 28 -18.56 -0.85 -9.13
C LEU A 28 -18.66 0.05 -10.38
N MET A 29 -18.21 1.30 -10.28
CA MET A 29 -18.21 2.22 -11.42
C MET A 29 -17.26 1.69 -12.51
N GLY A 30 -16.05 1.27 -12.12
CA GLY A 30 -15.09 0.68 -13.05
C GLY A 30 -15.59 -0.62 -13.68
N HIS A 31 -16.23 -1.48 -12.88
CA HIS A 31 -16.82 -2.73 -13.38
C HIS A 31 -17.93 -2.51 -14.41
N ARG A 32 -18.77 -1.49 -14.19
CA ARG A 32 -19.89 -1.19 -15.11
C ARG A 32 -19.45 -0.47 -16.37
N THR A 33 -18.41 0.35 -16.30
CA THR A 33 -18.03 1.25 -17.40
C THR A 33 -16.85 0.75 -18.21
N GLY A 34 -15.95 -0.03 -17.60
CA GLY A 34 -14.71 -0.47 -18.24
C GLY A 34 -13.65 0.64 -18.39
N VAL A 35 -13.87 1.82 -17.81
CA VAL A 35 -13.07 3.03 -18.04
C VAL A 35 -12.17 3.31 -16.82
N PRO A 36 -10.91 3.77 -17.01
CA PRO A 36 -10.02 4.17 -15.91
C PRO A 36 -10.62 5.28 -15.04
N GLN A 37 -10.25 5.30 -13.75
CA GLN A 37 -10.90 6.17 -12.77
C GLN A 37 -10.72 7.66 -13.09
N MET A 38 -9.52 8.08 -13.48
CA MET A 38 -9.25 9.48 -13.86
C MET A 38 -9.98 9.92 -15.12
N VAL A 39 -10.26 8.98 -16.03
CA VAL A 39 -11.06 9.27 -17.23
C VAL A 39 -12.53 9.41 -16.86
N LEU A 40 -13.06 8.57 -15.95
CA LEU A 40 -14.41 8.72 -15.40
C LEU A 40 -14.59 10.06 -14.66
N GLY A 41 -13.54 10.57 -14.02
CA GLY A 41 -13.54 11.89 -13.37
C GLY A 41 -13.94 13.04 -14.30
N ARG A 42 -13.78 12.89 -15.62
CA ARG A 42 -14.22 13.87 -16.62
C ARG A 42 -15.74 14.09 -16.63
N LEU A 43 -16.53 13.13 -16.15
CA LEU A 43 -17.98 13.29 -16.01
C LEU A 43 -18.35 14.31 -14.93
N ALA A 44 -17.57 14.38 -13.85
CA ALA A 44 -17.82 15.29 -12.74
C ALA A 44 -17.14 16.66 -12.93
N PHE A 45 -15.89 16.67 -13.41
CA PHE A 45 -15.07 17.89 -13.51
C PHE A 45 -15.04 18.49 -14.93
N GLY A 46 -15.67 17.84 -15.91
CA GLY A 46 -15.51 18.18 -17.32
C GLY A 46 -14.12 17.82 -17.86
N ARG A 47 -13.90 18.01 -19.16
CA ARG A 47 -12.65 17.61 -19.83
C ARG A 47 -11.42 18.36 -19.27
N ARG A 48 -11.49 19.70 -19.20
CA ARG A 48 -10.36 20.53 -18.74
C ARG A 48 -10.25 20.55 -17.21
N GLY A 49 -11.36 20.50 -16.48
CA GLY A 49 -11.33 20.48 -15.02
C GLY A 49 -10.75 19.17 -14.46
N ALA A 50 -10.87 18.06 -15.18
CA ALA A 50 -10.25 16.78 -14.81
C ALA A 50 -8.71 16.78 -14.91
N TYR A 51 -8.09 17.80 -15.52
CA TYR A 51 -6.62 17.87 -15.59
C TYR A 51 -5.98 18.05 -14.22
N LEU A 52 -6.60 18.83 -13.33
CA LEU A 52 -6.09 19.05 -11.99
C LEU A 52 -6.04 17.76 -11.15
N PRO A 53 -7.14 16.99 -10.98
CA PRO A 53 -7.08 15.73 -10.26
C PRO A 53 -6.21 14.69 -10.97
N ALA A 54 -6.15 14.68 -12.31
CA ALA A 54 -5.27 13.78 -13.03
C ALA A 54 -3.77 14.11 -12.80
N LEU A 55 -3.38 15.38 -12.74
CA LEU A 55 -2.01 15.78 -12.43
C LEU A 55 -1.65 15.43 -10.99
N ALA A 56 -2.53 15.72 -10.03
CA ALA A 56 -2.36 15.30 -8.64
C ALA A 56 -2.20 13.77 -8.54
N GLN A 57 -2.98 13.03 -9.33
CA GLN A 57 -2.91 11.58 -9.40
C GLN A 57 -1.67 11.05 -10.13
N VAL A 58 -0.96 11.85 -10.91
CA VAL A 58 0.35 11.45 -11.45
C VAL A 58 1.45 11.70 -10.41
N LEU A 59 1.37 12.81 -9.66
CA LEU A 59 2.41 13.23 -8.72
C LEU A 59 2.34 12.50 -7.37
N MET A 60 1.16 12.36 -6.78
CA MET A 60 0.98 11.76 -5.44
C MET A 60 1.48 10.30 -5.36
N PRO A 61 1.18 9.41 -6.32
CA PRO A 61 1.87 8.14 -6.50
C PRO A 61 3.38 8.14 -6.35
N MET A 62 4.06 9.19 -6.83
CA MET A 62 5.53 9.21 -6.85
C MET A 62 6.11 9.31 -5.44
N GLY A 63 5.42 10.02 -4.55
CA GLY A 63 5.77 10.03 -3.12
C GLY A 63 5.62 8.65 -2.50
N TRP A 64 4.54 7.92 -2.82
CA TRP A 64 4.37 6.53 -2.37
C TRP A 64 5.44 5.60 -2.92
N VAL A 65 5.78 5.74 -4.21
CA VAL A 65 6.86 4.97 -4.82
C VAL A 65 8.19 5.22 -4.14
N ALA A 66 8.51 6.47 -3.81
CA ALA A 66 9.72 6.82 -3.08
C ALA A 66 9.76 6.15 -1.69
N ILE A 67 8.71 6.33 -0.87
CA ILE A 67 8.62 5.75 0.48
C ILE A 67 8.73 4.23 0.44
N ASN A 68 8.00 3.57 -0.46
CA ASN A 68 8.02 2.12 -0.59
C ASN A 68 9.38 1.60 -1.06
N THR A 69 10.04 2.33 -1.97
CA THR A 69 11.39 1.97 -2.44
C THR A 69 12.41 2.13 -1.32
N TRP A 70 12.27 3.15 -0.48
CA TRP A 70 13.10 3.34 0.71
C TRP A 70 12.95 2.18 1.71
N ILE A 71 11.72 1.72 1.97
CA ILE A 71 11.47 0.56 2.85
C ILE A 71 12.13 -0.71 2.28
N VAL A 72 12.02 -0.93 0.97
CA VAL A 72 12.66 -2.08 0.29
C VAL A 72 14.19 -1.99 0.44
N LEU A 73 14.75 -0.80 0.29
CA LEU A 73 16.18 -0.57 0.46
C LEU A 73 16.63 -0.90 1.89
N ASP A 74 15.92 -0.40 2.89
CA ASP A 74 16.22 -0.65 4.31
C ASP A 74 16.20 -2.16 4.63
N LEU A 75 15.16 -2.87 4.17
CA LEU A 75 15.05 -4.32 4.31
C LEU A 75 16.17 -5.09 3.60
N CYS A 76 16.55 -4.67 2.39
CA CYS A 76 17.67 -5.26 1.65
C CYS A 76 19.00 -5.05 2.37
N MET A 77 19.26 -3.85 2.88
CA MET A 77 20.47 -3.53 3.61
C MET A 77 20.58 -4.34 4.90
N ALA A 78 19.48 -4.44 5.67
CA ALA A 78 19.42 -5.28 6.86
C ALA A 78 19.66 -6.77 6.56
N ALA A 79 19.18 -7.25 5.42
CA ALA A 79 19.45 -8.62 4.95
C ALA A 79 20.94 -8.83 4.56
N LEU A 80 21.55 -7.87 3.86
CA LEU A 80 22.95 -7.91 3.43
C LEU A 80 23.92 -7.85 4.61
N GLU A 81 23.65 -6.99 5.60
CA GLU A 81 24.44 -6.86 6.82
C GLU A 81 24.53 -8.21 7.56
N ARG A 82 23.43 -8.95 7.60
CA ARG A 82 23.39 -10.31 8.19
C ARG A 82 24.16 -11.36 7.40
N MET A 83 24.42 -11.13 6.12
CA MET A 83 25.31 -11.98 5.32
C MET A 83 26.77 -11.54 5.42
N GLY A 84 27.09 -10.56 6.27
CA GLY A 84 28.44 -10.01 6.43
C GLY A 84 28.85 -9.06 5.30
N ILE A 85 27.91 -8.65 4.45
CA ILE A 85 28.16 -7.73 3.35
C ILE A 85 27.85 -6.31 3.86
N GLY A 86 28.91 -5.57 4.19
CA GLY A 86 28.81 -4.14 4.50
C GLY A 86 28.42 -3.36 3.25
N GLY A 87 27.40 -2.51 3.35
CA GLY A 87 26.92 -1.73 2.21
C GLY A 87 27.36 -0.27 2.28
N GLY A 88 28.01 0.20 1.22
CA GLY A 88 28.25 1.62 0.96
C GLY A 88 27.10 2.26 0.18
N VAL A 89 27.18 3.58 -0.01
CA VAL A 89 26.21 4.38 -0.77
C VAL A 89 26.01 3.83 -2.20
N GLU A 90 27.07 3.32 -2.84
CA GLU A 90 27.01 2.73 -4.19
C GLU A 90 26.12 1.49 -4.27
N LEU A 91 26.18 0.61 -3.25
CA LEU A 91 25.34 -0.58 -3.19
C LEU A 91 23.86 -0.21 -3.01
N GLN A 92 23.59 0.83 -2.22
CA GLN A 92 22.24 1.33 -2.03
C GLN A 92 21.65 1.85 -3.34
N TYR A 93 22.42 2.63 -4.10
CA TYR A 93 22.01 3.09 -5.43
C TYR A 93 21.76 1.94 -6.40
N ALA A 94 22.65 0.94 -6.43
CA ALA A 94 22.48 -0.22 -7.30
C ALA A 94 21.19 -1.00 -7.00
N ILE A 95 20.88 -1.22 -5.71
CA ILE A 95 19.65 -1.89 -5.29
C ILE A 95 18.42 -1.06 -5.65
N ALA A 96 18.44 0.25 -5.37
CA ALA A 96 17.32 1.14 -5.68
C ALA A 96 17.01 1.18 -7.18
N VAL A 97 18.04 1.28 -8.02
CA VAL A 97 17.90 1.24 -9.49
C VAL A 97 17.36 -0.12 -9.95
N LEU A 98 17.88 -1.23 -9.42
CA LEU A 98 17.41 -2.57 -9.79
C LEU A 98 15.93 -2.77 -9.45
N VAL A 99 15.52 -2.36 -8.24
CA VAL A 99 14.12 -2.42 -7.78
C VAL A 99 13.24 -1.54 -8.67
N MET A 100 13.69 -0.32 -8.99
CA MET A 100 12.96 0.61 -9.86
C MET A 100 12.76 0.04 -11.27
N LEU A 101 13.81 -0.52 -11.86
CA LEU A 101 13.74 -1.17 -13.19
C LEU A 101 12.76 -2.35 -13.18
N PHE A 102 12.81 -3.17 -12.14
CA PHE A 102 11.91 -4.30 -11.99
C PHE A 102 10.44 -3.88 -11.87
N GLN A 103 10.12 -2.97 -10.94
CA GLN A 103 8.74 -2.53 -10.71
C GLN A 103 8.16 -1.76 -11.91
N VAL A 104 8.96 -0.90 -12.56
CA VAL A 104 8.55 -0.20 -13.79
C VAL A 104 8.36 -1.20 -14.93
N GLY A 105 9.23 -2.20 -15.06
CA GLY A 105 9.13 -3.24 -16.09
C GLY A 105 7.82 -4.02 -16.00
N ILE A 106 7.45 -4.50 -14.80
CA ILE A 106 6.17 -5.20 -14.62
C ILE A 106 4.98 -4.26 -14.86
N ALA A 107 5.02 -3.04 -14.34
CA ALA A 107 3.96 -2.06 -14.55
C ALA A 107 3.76 -1.72 -16.04
N ALA A 108 4.84 -1.65 -16.82
CA ALA A 108 4.81 -1.38 -18.26
C ALA A 108 4.19 -2.52 -19.07
N TRP A 109 4.37 -3.78 -18.65
CA TRP A 109 3.69 -4.94 -19.26
C TRP A 109 2.18 -4.98 -18.99
N GLY A 110 1.72 -4.22 -18.00
CA GLY A 110 0.31 -3.98 -17.72
C GLY A 110 -0.37 -5.08 -16.90
N PHE A 111 -1.70 -4.98 -16.81
CA PHE A 111 -2.51 -5.71 -15.83
C PHE A 111 -2.31 -7.23 -15.79
N ASN A 112 -2.10 -7.89 -16.94
CA ASN A 112 -1.92 -9.34 -16.97
C ASN A 112 -0.64 -9.79 -16.22
N ALA A 113 0.45 -9.04 -16.34
CA ALA A 113 1.68 -9.33 -15.61
C ALA A 113 1.49 -9.11 -14.10
N ILE A 114 0.84 -8.01 -13.71
CA ILE A 114 0.50 -7.69 -12.31
C ILE A 114 -0.34 -8.82 -11.70
N LYS A 115 -1.40 -9.22 -12.39
CA LYS A 115 -2.30 -10.29 -11.94
C LYS A 115 -1.57 -11.61 -11.75
N VAL A 116 -0.67 -11.97 -12.67
CA VAL A 116 0.12 -13.21 -12.57
C VAL A 116 1.09 -13.12 -11.40
N PHE A 117 1.83 -12.02 -11.30
CA PHE A 117 2.75 -11.76 -10.19
C PHE A 117 2.04 -11.92 -8.84
N GLU A 118 0.97 -11.16 -8.60
CA GLU A 118 0.21 -11.22 -7.34
C GLU A 118 -0.40 -12.59 -7.08
N ARG A 119 -0.90 -13.29 -8.11
CA ARG A 119 -1.52 -14.62 -7.92
C ARG A 119 -0.54 -15.63 -7.33
N TYR A 120 0.73 -15.56 -7.70
CA TYR A 120 1.75 -16.50 -7.25
C TYR A 120 2.43 -16.07 -5.95
N THR A 121 2.64 -14.76 -5.77
CA THR A 121 3.36 -14.24 -4.60
C THR A 121 2.45 -14.07 -3.38
N MET A 122 1.18 -13.70 -3.57
CA MET A 122 0.28 -13.36 -2.47
C MET A 122 0.05 -14.50 -1.46
N PRO A 123 -0.10 -15.79 -1.86
CA PRO A 123 -0.25 -16.88 -0.89
C PRO A 123 0.96 -17.03 0.04
N VAL A 124 2.17 -16.84 -0.49
CA VAL A 124 3.42 -16.91 0.30
C VAL A 124 3.47 -15.78 1.31
N ILE A 125 3.10 -14.57 0.88
CA ILE A 125 3.03 -13.38 1.74
C ILE A 125 2.00 -13.56 2.84
N LEU A 126 0.82 -14.07 2.50
CA LEU A 126 -0.24 -14.30 3.46
C LEU A 126 0.20 -15.27 4.56
N LEU A 127 0.90 -16.35 4.18
CA LEU A 127 1.47 -17.31 5.13
C LEU A 127 2.47 -16.63 6.07
N ILE A 128 3.40 -15.83 5.53
CA ILE A 128 4.40 -15.16 6.36
C ILE A 128 3.75 -14.13 7.29
N MET A 129 2.78 -13.34 6.81
CA MET A 129 2.04 -12.41 7.65
C MET A 129 1.28 -13.12 8.77
N ALA A 130 0.69 -14.30 8.49
CA ALA A 130 0.05 -15.13 9.51
C ALA A 130 1.04 -15.63 10.56
N VAL A 131 2.22 -16.10 10.14
CA VAL A 131 3.29 -16.53 11.05
C VAL A 131 3.80 -15.36 11.89
N MET A 132 4.05 -14.19 11.28
CA MET A 132 4.46 -12.98 12.01
C MET A 132 3.42 -12.56 13.04
N THR A 133 2.14 -12.63 12.67
CA THR A 133 1.05 -12.34 13.60
C THR A 133 1.11 -13.30 14.79
N ALA A 134 1.16 -14.61 14.54
CA ALA A 134 1.24 -15.61 15.61
C ALA A 134 2.44 -15.37 16.54
N LEU A 135 3.62 -15.07 15.98
CA LEU A 135 4.82 -14.79 16.76
C LEU A 135 4.72 -13.50 17.58
N ALA A 136 4.10 -12.44 17.03
CA ALA A 136 3.85 -11.23 17.78
C ALA A 136 3.01 -11.52 19.02
N PHE A 137 1.94 -12.31 18.91
CA PHE A 137 1.11 -12.70 20.06
C PHE A 137 1.83 -13.60 21.08
N LEU A 138 2.84 -14.36 20.66
CA LEU A 138 3.59 -15.27 21.54
C LEU A 138 4.78 -14.60 22.23
N ARG A 139 5.37 -13.56 21.63
CA ARG A 139 6.64 -12.97 22.06
C ARG A 139 6.52 -11.55 22.60
N VAL A 140 5.42 -10.87 22.28
CA VAL A 140 5.19 -9.47 22.66
C VAL A 140 4.17 -9.42 23.79
N ASP A 141 4.50 -8.73 24.88
CA ASP A 141 3.58 -8.50 25.98
C ASP A 141 2.59 -7.37 25.60
N ILE A 142 1.49 -7.76 24.95
CA ILE A 142 0.52 -6.83 24.38
C ILE A 142 -0.28 -6.16 25.50
N LYS A 143 -0.21 -4.82 25.54
CA LYS A 143 -0.90 -4.01 26.53
C LYS A 143 -2.25 -3.53 26.01
N TRP A 144 -3.31 -4.25 26.37
CA TRP A 144 -4.67 -4.01 25.86
C TRP A 144 -5.32 -2.71 26.33
N GLN A 145 -5.16 -2.38 27.61
CA GLN A 145 -5.91 -1.30 28.27
C GLN A 145 -5.07 -0.08 28.64
N SER A 146 -3.77 -0.09 28.37
CA SER A 146 -2.87 1.01 28.72
C SER A 146 -3.13 2.22 27.84
N ALA A 147 -3.95 3.16 28.31
CA ALA A 147 -4.12 4.49 27.72
C ALA A 147 -3.22 5.50 28.44
N ALA A 148 -2.51 6.32 27.67
CA ALA A 148 -1.68 7.42 28.17
C ALA A 148 -2.41 8.77 28.11
N VAL A 149 -3.53 8.86 27.37
CA VAL A 149 -4.33 10.08 27.25
C VAL A 149 -5.82 9.79 27.46
N THR A 150 -6.54 10.76 28.02
CA THR A 150 -8.00 10.73 28.24
C THR A 150 -8.63 12.07 27.86
N GLY A 151 -9.96 12.15 27.75
CA GLY A 151 -10.67 13.39 27.44
C GLY A 151 -10.35 13.95 26.04
N MET A 152 -10.16 15.27 25.93
CA MET A 152 -9.96 15.97 24.65
C MET A 152 -8.72 15.49 23.87
N PRO A 153 -7.54 15.27 24.50
CA PRO A 153 -6.39 14.67 23.81
C PRO A 153 -6.66 13.28 23.23
N ALA A 154 -7.43 12.44 23.92
CA ALA A 154 -7.82 11.13 23.40
C ALA A 154 -8.76 11.25 22.20
N PHE A 155 -9.69 12.21 22.23
CA PHE A 155 -10.55 12.50 21.09
C PHE A 155 -9.74 12.95 19.87
N ALA A 156 -8.79 13.87 20.04
CA ALA A 156 -7.90 14.32 18.96
C ALA A 156 -7.04 13.18 18.39
N ALA A 157 -6.50 12.31 19.26
CA ALA A 157 -5.77 11.12 18.83
C ALA A 157 -6.65 10.15 18.03
N ALA A 158 -7.90 9.95 18.45
CA ALA A 158 -8.85 9.08 17.77
C ALA A 158 -9.27 9.64 16.41
N THR A 159 -9.52 10.95 16.29
CA THR A 159 -9.85 11.57 15.00
C THR A 159 -8.66 11.60 14.03
N GLN A 160 -7.44 11.78 14.55
CA GLN A 160 -6.22 11.67 13.75
C GLN A 160 -6.04 10.25 13.20
N LEU A 161 -6.22 9.23 14.04
CA LEU A 161 -6.13 7.82 13.62
C LEU A 161 -7.25 7.47 12.63
N MET A 162 -8.47 7.93 12.89
CA MET A 162 -9.63 7.75 12.00
C MET A 162 -9.36 8.36 10.62
N THR A 163 -8.83 9.57 10.59
CA THR A 163 -8.51 10.28 9.34
C THR A 163 -7.37 9.59 8.60
N ALA A 164 -6.29 9.20 9.29
CA ALA A 164 -5.10 8.66 8.63
C ALA A 164 -5.29 7.21 8.13
N ILE A 165 -5.75 6.30 9.00
CA ILE A 165 -5.74 4.85 8.75
C ILE A 165 -7.17 4.29 8.62
N GLY A 166 -8.15 4.93 9.24
CA GLY A 166 -9.55 4.51 9.15
C GLY A 166 -10.16 4.81 7.77
N ILE A 167 -10.65 6.04 7.61
CA ILE A 167 -11.37 6.47 6.41
C ILE A 167 -10.39 6.92 5.32
N GLY A 168 -9.35 7.69 5.69
CA GLY A 168 -8.43 8.28 4.71
C GLY A 168 -7.64 7.25 3.92
N TRP A 169 -7.37 6.08 4.51
CA TRP A 169 -6.79 4.96 3.76
C TRP A 169 -7.70 4.58 2.59
N GLY A 170 -8.97 4.23 2.82
CA GLY A 170 -9.91 3.92 1.74
C GLY A 170 -10.10 5.06 0.74
N LEU A 171 -10.13 6.32 1.21
CA LEU A 171 -10.24 7.49 0.35
C LEU A 171 -9.06 7.65 -0.61
N SER A 172 -7.84 7.39 -0.12
CA SER A 172 -6.62 7.50 -0.93
C SER A 172 -6.63 6.54 -2.13
N TRP A 173 -7.38 5.43 -2.03
CA TRP A 173 -7.47 4.42 -3.08
C TRP A 173 -8.64 4.63 -4.07
N LEU A 174 -9.55 5.57 -3.81
CA LEU A 174 -10.71 5.83 -4.70
C LEU A 174 -10.30 6.19 -6.11
N THR A 175 -9.19 6.89 -6.25
CA THR A 175 -8.63 7.36 -7.51
C THR A 175 -8.02 6.24 -8.36
N TYR A 176 -7.87 5.04 -7.80
CA TYR A 176 -7.34 3.85 -8.47
C TYR A 176 -8.44 2.79 -8.70
N ALA A 177 -9.60 2.94 -8.05
CA ALA A 177 -10.62 1.89 -7.95
C ALA A 177 -11.02 1.29 -9.30
N SER A 178 -11.33 2.13 -10.29
CA SER A 178 -11.75 1.66 -11.62
C SER A 178 -10.62 1.14 -12.51
N ASP A 179 -9.36 1.34 -12.14
CA ASP A 179 -8.23 0.94 -12.99
C ASP A 179 -8.08 -0.58 -13.08
N TYR A 180 -8.48 -1.27 -12.01
CA TYR A 180 -8.39 -2.73 -11.87
C TYR A 180 -9.74 -3.41 -12.05
N THR A 181 -10.83 -2.77 -11.59
CA THR A 181 -12.16 -3.37 -11.67
C THR A 181 -12.81 -3.31 -13.05
N ARG A 182 -12.13 -2.74 -14.05
CA ARG A 182 -12.55 -2.82 -15.46
C ARG A 182 -12.27 -4.15 -16.16
N PHE A 183 -11.41 -5.00 -15.58
CA PHE A 183 -10.96 -6.26 -16.17
C PHE A 183 -11.76 -7.53 -15.80
N PRO A 184 -12.42 -7.63 -14.64
CA PRO A 184 -13.29 -8.76 -14.32
C PRO A 184 -14.39 -9.00 -15.37
N ARG A 185 -14.92 -10.23 -15.41
CA ARG A 185 -15.94 -10.63 -16.39
C ARG A 185 -17.19 -9.74 -16.26
N PRO A 186 -17.70 -9.14 -17.36
CA PRO A 186 -18.87 -8.26 -17.30
C PRO A 186 -20.13 -8.91 -16.71
N SER A 187 -20.26 -10.23 -16.80
CA SER A 187 -21.38 -11.00 -16.24
C SER A 187 -21.40 -11.11 -14.72
N LEU A 188 -20.37 -10.64 -14.01
CA LEU A 188 -20.35 -10.66 -12.55
C LEU A 188 -21.38 -9.65 -11.99
N GLY A 189 -22.26 -10.11 -11.11
CA GLY A 189 -23.22 -9.25 -10.42
C GLY A 189 -22.55 -8.24 -9.50
N ALA A 190 -23.14 -7.04 -9.40
CA ALA A 190 -22.60 -5.92 -8.62
C ALA A 190 -22.34 -6.29 -7.15
N ALA A 191 -23.23 -7.04 -6.50
CA ALA A 191 -23.04 -7.46 -5.11
C ALA A 191 -21.77 -8.32 -4.91
N LYS A 192 -21.42 -9.16 -5.90
CA LYS A 192 -20.21 -9.98 -5.84
C LYS A 192 -18.95 -9.14 -5.98
N VAL A 193 -18.96 -8.18 -6.91
CA VAL A 193 -17.84 -7.24 -7.09
C VAL A 193 -17.65 -6.41 -5.82
N PHE A 194 -18.72 -5.81 -5.31
CA PHE A 194 -18.70 -5.01 -4.08
C PHE A 194 -18.12 -5.80 -2.90
N ARG A 195 -18.66 -7.01 -2.64
CA ARG A 195 -18.20 -7.84 -1.52
C ARG A 195 -16.74 -8.26 -1.66
N ALA A 196 -16.30 -8.61 -2.87
CA ALA A 196 -14.92 -9.01 -3.12
C ALA A 196 -13.95 -7.85 -2.90
N THR A 197 -14.25 -6.65 -3.43
CA THR A 197 -13.39 -5.46 -3.25
C THR A 197 -13.45 -4.91 -1.83
N PHE A 198 -14.62 -4.97 -1.19
CA PHE A 198 -14.79 -4.59 0.21
C PHE A 198 -13.95 -5.47 1.13
N LEU A 199 -14.13 -6.80 1.06
CA LEU A 199 -13.40 -7.73 1.91
C LEU A 199 -11.90 -7.73 1.59
N GLY A 200 -11.55 -7.60 0.31
CA GLY A 200 -10.16 -7.49 -0.14
C GLY A 200 -9.43 -6.26 0.39
N MET A 201 -10.15 -5.17 0.72
CA MET A 201 -9.58 -3.97 1.34
C MET A 201 -9.67 -4.03 2.87
N PHE A 202 -10.86 -4.33 3.40
CA PHE A 202 -11.18 -4.26 4.82
C PHE A 202 -10.38 -5.26 5.64
N ALA A 203 -10.39 -6.55 5.26
CA ALA A 203 -9.79 -7.61 6.06
C ALA A 203 -8.26 -7.45 6.22
N PRO A 204 -7.46 -7.27 5.16
CA PRO A 204 -6.02 -7.12 5.33
C PRO A 204 -5.65 -5.79 6.01
N THR A 205 -6.37 -4.69 5.74
CA THR A 205 -6.06 -3.40 6.37
C THR A 205 -6.32 -3.43 7.87
N VAL A 206 -7.48 -3.94 8.30
CA VAL A 206 -7.80 -4.06 9.73
C VAL A 206 -6.82 -5.01 10.43
N TRP A 207 -6.51 -6.15 9.81
CA TRP A 207 -5.59 -7.13 10.38
C TRP A 207 -4.17 -6.56 10.56
N LEU A 208 -3.60 -5.94 9.52
CA LEU A 208 -2.24 -5.39 9.59
C LEU A 208 -2.16 -4.16 10.49
N ALA A 209 -3.17 -3.28 10.47
CA ALA A 209 -3.22 -2.13 11.37
C ALA A 209 -3.35 -2.56 12.84
N PHE A 210 -4.10 -3.63 13.11
CA PHE A 210 -4.15 -4.23 14.44
C PHE A 210 -2.80 -4.81 14.86
N LEU A 211 -2.14 -5.58 13.99
CA LEU A 211 -0.81 -6.14 14.28
C LEU A 211 0.19 -5.02 14.62
N GLY A 212 0.23 -3.95 13.82
CA GLY A 212 1.08 -2.79 14.10
C GLY A 212 0.77 -2.11 15.43
N ALA A 213 -0.52 -1.92 15.75
CA ALA A 213 -0.94 -1.34 17.02
C ALA A 213 -0.59 -2.23 18.22
N ALA A 214 -0.75 -3.54 18.09
CA ALA A 214 -0.42 -4.51 19.14
C ALA A 214 1.08 -4.50 19.46
N ILE A 215 1.93 -4.51 18.43
CA ILE A 215 3.38 -4.44 18.60
C ILE A 215 3.81 -3.11 19.23
N ALA A 216 3.25 -1.99 18.74
CA ALA A 216 3.55 -0.67 19.29
C ALA A 216 3.13 -0.52 20.77
N SER A 217 2.07 -1.21 21.21
CA SER A 217 1.59 -1.16 22.59
C SER A 217 2.61 -1.69 23.62
N ALA A 218 3.50 -2.58 23.19
CA ALA A 218 4.52 -3.17 24.05
C ALA A 218 5.81 -2.33 24.14
N GLY A 219 5.86 -1.18 23.47
CA GLY A 219 7.05 -0.31 23.45
C GLY A 219 8.21 -0.86 22.61
N ALA A 220 7.99 -1.93 21.85
CA ALA A 220 8.93 -2.36 20.83
C ALA A 220 9.00 -1.29 19.73
N GLY A 221 10.22 -0.96 19.28
CA GLY A 221 10.43 0.05 18.25
C GLY A 221 9.59 -0.23 17.00
N SER A 222 9.14 0.84 16.32
CA SER A 222 8.23 0.76 15.18
C SER A 222 8.86 0.23 13.88
N ASP A 223 10.14 -0.16 13.93
CA ASP A 223 10.91 -0.60 12.77
C ASP A 223 10.61 -2.08 12.47
N PRO A 224 9.89 -2.38 11.37
CA PRO A 224 9.49 -3.74 11.03
C PRO A 224 10.70 -4.66 10.83
N SER A 225 11.81 -4.15 10.31
CA SER A 225 13.01 -4.93 10.02
C SER A 225 13.63 -5.47 11.32
N LYS A 226 13.76 -4.62 12.35
CA LYS A 226 14.29 -4.98 13.67
C LYS A 226 13.41 -5.94 14.43
N LEU A 227 12.09 -5.75 14.33
CA LEU A 227 11.11 -6.69 14.90
C LEU A 227 11.25 -8.08 14.29
N ILE A 228 11.39 -8.16 12.96
CA ILE A 228 11.60 -9.43 12.26
C ILE A 228 12.92 -10.06 12.68
N ILE A 229 14.00 -9.29 12.68
CA ILE A 229 15.34 -9.74 13.09
C ILE A 229 15.33 -10.33 14.50
N ALA A 230 14.65 -9.67 15.44
CA ALA A 230 14.53 -10.10 16.83
C ALA A 230 13.63 -11.34 16.99
N ALA A 231 12.51 -11.41 16.25
CA ALA A 231 11.54 -12.49 16.37
C ALA A 231 11.98 -13.79 15.68
N PHE A 232 12.67 -13.67 14.54
CA PHE A 232 12.95 -14.80 13.64
C PHE A 232 14.39 -15.33 13.73
N GLY A 233 15.32 -14.63 14.39
CA GLY A 233 16.68 -15.13 14.56
C GLY A 233 17.29 -15.57 13.22
N THR A 234 17.72 -16.82 13.09
CA THR A 234 18.34 -17.36 11.86
C THR A 234 17.42 -17.38 10.64
N ILE A 235 16.10 -17.48 10.82
CA ILE A 235 15.13 -17.47 9.71
C ILE A 235 14.67 -16.06 9.30
N ALA A 236 15.25 -14.99 9.88
CA ALA A 236 14.87 -13.63 9.52
C ALA A 236 15.25 -13.28 8.08
N LEU A 237 16.35 -13.81 7.54
CA LEU A 237 16.80 -13.51 6.17
C LEU A 237 15.75 -13.85 5.10
N PRO A 238 15.22 -15.09 5.01
CA PRO A 238 14.17 -15.40 4.05
C PRO A 238 12.88 -14.61 4.31
N VAL A 239 12.56 -14.28 5.56
CA VAL A 239 11.39 -13.46 5.90
C VAL A 239 11.56 -12.03 5.38
N LEU A 240 12.71 -11.40 5.60
CA LEU A 240 13.04 -10.06 5.09
C LEU A 240 12.94 -9.99 3.57
N LEU A 241 13.48 -10.99 2.86
CA LEU A 241 13.42 -11.07 1.40
C LEU A 241 11.99 -11.17 0.87
N VAL A 242 11.13 -11.93 1.55
CA VAL A 242 9.73 -12.04 1.13
C VAL A 242 8.96 -10.77 1.48
N LEU A 243 9.30 -10.04 2.55
CA LEU A 243 8.67 -8.75 2.86
C LEU A 243 8.90 -7.68 1.79
N LEU A 244 10.00 -7.76 1.02
CA LEU A 244 10.26 -6.85 -0.10
C LEU A 244 9.10 -6.81 -1.10
N HIS A 245 8.38 -7.92 -1.24
CA HIS A 245 7.24 -8.02 -2.14
C HIS A 245 6.15 -6.97 -1.85
N GLY A 246 5.82 -6.69 -0.59
CA GLY A 246 4.68 -5.83 -0.25
C GLY A 246 4.80 -4.43 -0.86
N PRO A 247 5.88 -3.69 -0.58
CA PRO A 247 6.11 -2.38 -1.19
C PRO A 247 6.31 -2.46 -2.72
N ILE A 248 6.99 -3.50 -3.24
CA ILE A 248 7.20 -3.68 -4.69
C ILE A 248 5.85 -3.86 -5.42
N ALA A 249 5.00 -4.74 -4.93
CA ALA A 249 3.67 -4.98 -5.49
C ALA A 249 2.83 -3.69 -5.48
N THR A 250 2.86 -2.98 -4.36
CA THR A 250 2.18 -1.68 -4.22
C THR A 250 2.69 -0.67 -5.25
N ASN A 251 4.01 -0.57 -5.45
CA ASN A 251 4.60 0.33 -6.44
C ASN A 251 4.20 -0.01 -7.86
N ILE A 252 4.20 -1.29 -8.23
CA ILE A 252 3.77 -1.75 -9.56
C ILE A 252 2.35 -1.25 -9.85
N VAL A 253 1.43 -1.41 -8.90
CA VAL A 253 0.03 -0.98 -9.00
C VAL A 253 -0.07 0.55 -9.13
N VAL A 254 0.65 1.28 -8.28
CA VAL A 254 0.61 2.74 -8.24
C VAL A 254 1.23 3.37 -9.50
N ILE A 255 2.34 2.83 -10.00
CA ILE A 255 2.99 3.25 -11.26
C ILE A 255 2.07 2.99 -12.45
N TYR A 256 1.42 1.83 -12.50
CA TYR A 256 0.48 1.49 -13.58
C TYR A 256 -0.70 2.48 -13.63
N SER A 257 -1.28 2.80 -12.48
CA SER A 257 -2.37 3.78 -12.38
C SER A 257 -1.92 5.22 -12.67
N ALA A 258 -0.72 5.61 -12.27
CA ALA A 258 -0.15 6.90 -12.66
C ALA A 258 -0.01 6.99 -14.20
N ALA A 259 0.45 5.92 -14.84
CA ALA A 259 0.53 5.85 -16.30
C ALA A 259 -0.87 5.92 -16.96
N LEU A 260 -1.91 5.35 -16.36
CA LEU A 260 -3.29 5.49 -16.86
C LEU A 260 -3.84 6.91 -16.67
N SER A 261 -3.47 7.58 -15.59
CA SER A 261 -3.93 8.94 -15.28
C SER A 261 -3.44 9.97 -16.31
N SER A 262 -2.29 9.71 -16.94
CA SER A 262 -1.80 10.52 -18.07
C SER A 262 -2.76 10.55 -19.28
N LEU A 263 -3.59 9.52 -19.46
CA LEU A 263 -4.61 9.48 -20.50
C LEU A 263 -5.69 10.55 -20.27
N ALA A 264 -5.97 10.87 -19.00
CA ALA A 264 -6.90 11.93 -18.65
C ALA A 264 -6.33 13.35 -18.91
N LEU A 265 -5.01 13.47 -19.06
CA LEU A 265 -4.32 14.72 -19.42
C LEU A 265 -4.20 14.95 -20.94
N ASP A 266 -4.74 14.04 -21.76
CA ASP A 266 -4.59 14.05 -23.24
C ASP A 266 -3.13 14.08 -23.73
N LEU A 267 -2.19 13.65 -22.88
CA LEU A 267 -0.78 13.53 -23.23
C LEU A 267 -0.60 12.36 -24.21
N ARG A 268 -0.27 12.67 -25.47
CA ARG A 268 0.06 11.67 -26.51
C ARG A 268 1.48 11.16 -26.35
N ARG A 269 1.81 10.59 -25.19
CA ARG A 269 3.11 9.95 -24.93
C ARG A 269 2.92 8.46 -24.60
N PRO A 270 3.84 7.59 -25.04
CA PRO A 270 3.73 6.17 -24.74
C PRO A 270 3.89 5.93 -23.24
N ARG A 271 3.10 5.01 -22.68
CA ARG A 271 2.97 4.77 -21.23
C ARG A 271 4.31 4.56 -20.52
N TRP A 272 5.26 3.90 -21.19
CA TRP A 272 6.59 3.64 -20.65
C TRP A 272 7.38 4.93 -20.38
N VAL A 273 7.22 5.99 -21.19
CA VAL A 273 7.90 7.27 -20.97
C VAL A 273 7.39 7.95 -19.71
N ILE A 274 6.08 7.87 -19.46
CA ILE A 274 5.48 8.41 -18.24
C ILE A 274 5.95 7.59 -17.04
N SER A 275 5.96 6.26 -17.12
CA SER A 275 6.46 5.40 -16.04
C SER A 275 7.95 5.63 -15.72
N VAL A 276 8.79 5.87 -16.75
CA VAL A 276 10.21 6.21 -16.56
C VAL A 276 10.37 7.60 -15.97
N ALA A 277 9.67 8.61 -16.48
CA ALA A 277 9.70 9.97 -15.92
C ALA A 277 9.21 9.99 -14.46
N SER A 278 8.16 9.24 -14.18
CA SER A 278 7.64 8.97 -12.84
C SER A 278 8.69 8.31 -11.94
N GLY A 279 9.36 7.26 -12.41
CA GLY A 279 10.43 6.60 -11.66
C GLY A 279 11.62 7.52 -11.38
N LEU A 280 11.98 8.39 -12.33
CA LEU A 280 13.04 9.40 -12.16
C LEU A 280 12.65 10.46 -11.12
N ILE A 281 11.42 10.97 -11.17
CA ILE A 281 10.90 11.91 -10.17
C ILE A 281 10.86 11.27 -8.78
N ALA A 282 10.36 10.03 -8.68
CA ALA A 282 10.34 9.29 -7.42
C ALA A 282 11.76 9.05 -6.88
N SER A 283 12.73 8.76 -7.75
CA SER A 283 14.14 8.60 -7.37
C SER A 283 14.78 9.92 -6.92
N ALA A 284 14.38 11.04 -7.51
CA ALA A 284 14.83 12.37 -7.11
C ALA A 284 14.20 12.84 -5.79
N ILE A 285 13.00 12.35 -5.43
CA ILE A 285 12.35 12.62 -4.13
C ILE A 285 12.96 11.78 -3.01
N LEU A 286 13.56 10.63 -3.35
CA LEU A 286 14.21 9.74 -2.39
C LEU A 286 15.45 10.36 -1.73
N TYR A 287 16.00 11.42 -2.32
CA TYR A 287 17.24 12.11 -1.90
C TYR A 287 17.00 13.62 -1.75
#